data_AF-A0A1H3T7H5-F1
#
_entry.id   AF-A0A1H3T7H5-F1
#
_cell.length_a   1.000
_cell.length_b   1.000
_cell.length_c   1.000
_cell.angle_alpha   90.00
_cell.angle_beta   90.00
_cell.angle_gamma   90.00
#
_symmetry.space_group_name_H-M   'P 1'
#
loop_
_entity.id
_entity.type
_entity.pdbx_description
1 polymer ?
#
loop_
_entity_poly.entity_id
_entity_poly.type
_entity_poly.pdbx_seq_one_letter_code
_entity_poly.pdbx_strand_id
1 'polypeptide(L)'
;MNEEIYRQPLARAVLTTLARSRGGDDPLGSLARTVLSGEADLRTAVAFSSHGRALDDAFTTSLNERDALTQDERIEWERQAQQLRDAGAALTVEVETLGDATSEGREEWR
;
A
#
# COMPACT_ATOMS: atom_id res chain seq x y z
N MET A 1 -6.54 7.27 -13.13
CA MET A 1 -5.91 5.96 -13.40
C MET A 1 -5.18 5.52 -12.13
N ASN A 2 -5.93 5.18 -11.08
CA ASN A 2 -5.40 4.78 -9.76
C ASN A 2 -5.69 3.28 -9.48
N GLU A 3 -6.40 2.61 -10.39
CA GLU A 3 -6.90 1.24 -10.25
C GLU A 3 -5.80 0.19 -10.07
N GLU A 4 -4.57 0.46 -10.53
CA GLU A 4 -3.47 -0.51 -10.48
C GLU A 4 -3.03 -0.85 -9.04
N ILE A 5 -3.08 0.13 -8.12
CA ILE A 5 -2.73 -0.08 -6.71
C ILE A 5 -3.88 -0.79 -5.98
N TYR A 6 -5.13 -0.50 -6.35
CA TYR A 6 -6.30 -1.19 -5.81
C TYR A 6 -6.38 -2.66 -6.27
N ARG A 7 -5.83 -2.98 -7.45
CA ARG A 7 -5.68 -4.36 -7.94
C ARG A 7 -4.49 -5.11 -7.32
N GLN A 8 -3.62 -4.42 -6.59
CA GLN A 8 -2.47 -5.02 -5.91
C GLN A 8 -2.69 -5.04 -4.39
N PRO A 9 -3.31 -6.11 -3.83
CA PRO A 9 -3.62 -6.25 -2.40
C PRO A 9 -2.45 -5.91 -1.49
N LEU A 10 -1.25 -6.38 -1.85
CA LEU A 10 -0.03 -6.17 -1.09
C LEU A 10 0.39 -4.70 -1.08
N ALA A 11 0.36 -4.02 -2.22
CA ALA A 11 0.73 -2.61 -2.32
C ALA A 11 -0.18 -1.75 -1.43
N ARG A 12 -1.49 -2.03 -1.47
CA ARG A 12 -2.48 -1.36 -0.61
C ARG A 12 -2.28 -1.65 0.87
N ALA A 13 -1.96 -2.88 1.26
CA ALA A 13 -1.66 -3.23 2.66
C ALA A 13 -0.42 -2.51 3.17
N VAL A 14 0.64 -2.44 2.36
CA VAL A 14 1.88 -1.72 2.70
C VAL A 14 1.60 -0.23 2.87
N LEU A 15 0.90 0.41 1.93
CA LEU A 15 0.54 1.83 2.02
C LEU A 15 -0.35 2.11 3.23
N THR A 16 -1.33 1.24 3.52
CA THR A 16 -2.19 1.37 4.70
C THR A 16 -1.38 1.31 5.99
N THR A 17 -0.44 0.35 6.07
CA THR A 17 0.46 0.23 7.22
C THR A 17 1.35 1.44 7.36
N LEU A 18 1.94 1.95 6.28
CA LEU A 18 2.78 3.16 6.30
C LEU A 18 1.98 4.40 6.73
N ALA A 19 0.76 4.58 6.22
CA ALA A 19 -0.12 5.69 6.61
C ALA A 19 -0.59 5.62 8.06
N ARG A 20 -0.63 4.43 8.66
CA ARG A 20 -1.00 4.23 10.07
C ARG A 20 0.19 4.33 11.02
N SER A 21 1.32 3.73 10.66
CA SER A 21 2.51 3.65 11.51
C SER A 21 3.34 4.92 11.49
N ARG A 22 3.25 5.71 10.42
CA ARG A 22 4.01 6.94 10.25
C ARG A 22 3.09 8.17 10.30
N GLY A 23 3.51 9.20 11.05
CA GLY A 23 2.74 10.42 11.29
C GLY A 23 2.50 11.26 10.03
N GLY A 24 1.77 12.37 10.17
CA GLY A 24 1.55 13.34 9.07
C GLY A 24 2.86 14.01 8.61
N ASP A 25 3.77 14.24 9.54
CA ASP A 25 5.08 14.88 9.29
C ASP A 25 6.14 13.94 8.72
N ASP A 26 5.87 12.62 8.68
CA ASP A 26 6.79 11.67 8.06
C ASP A 26 6.55 11.62 6.54
N PRO A 27 7.59 11.81 5.70
CA PRO A 27 7.45 11.84 4.24
C PRO A 27 6.85 10.55 3.65
N LEU A 28 7.06 9.39 4.28
CA LEU A 28 6.50 8.11 3.84
C LEU A 28 5.06 7.93 4.29
N GLY A 29 4.71 8.42 5.49
CA GLY A 29 3.34 8.53 5.94
C GLY A 29 2.51 9.46 5.05
N SER A 30 3.07 10.59 4.64
CA SER A 30 2.43 11.55 3.73
C SER A 30 2.24 10.96 2.33
N LEU A 31 3.29 10.38 1.73
CA LEU A 31 3.20 9.67 0.46
C LEU A 31 2.11 8.60 0.47
N ALA A 32 2.07 7.77 1.52
CA ALA A 32 1.09 6.70 1.62
C ALA A 32 -0.35 7.23 1.65
N ARG A 33 -0.60 8.35 2.35
CA ARG A 33 -1.93 8.99 2.37
C ARG A 33 -2.30 9.60 1.03
N THR A 34 -1.38 10.31 0.37
CA THR A 34 -1.60 10.90 -0.97
C THR A 34 -1.95 9.83 -2.01
N VAL A 35 -1.32 8.67 -1.93
CA VAL A 35 -1.60 7.55 -2.83
C VAL A 35 -2.94 6.89 -2.50
N LEU A 36 -3.25 6.66 -1.21
CA LEU A 36 -4.51 6.06 -0.77
C LEU A 36 -5.73 6.96 -0.96
N SER A 37 -5.57 8.29 -0.86
CA SER A 37 -6.64 9.27 -1.09
C SER A 37 -7.00 9.40 -2.57
N GLY A 38 -6.17 8.84 -3.45
CA GLY A 38 -6.36 8.94 -4.89
C GLY A 38 -5.81 10.25 -5.50
N GLU A 39 -5.22 11.12 -4.68
CA GLU A 39 -4.72 12.45 -5.07
C GLU A 39 -3.55 12.37 -6.05
N ALA A 40 -2.68 11.37 -5.91
CA ALA A 40 -1.67 11.02 -6.89
C ALA A 40 -1.54 9.50 -7.03
N ASP A 41 -1.18 9.03 -8.21
CA ASP A 41 -0.69 7.66 -8.37
C ASP A 41 0.72 7.51 -7.77
N LEU A 42 1.14 6.26 -7.51
CA LEU A 42 2.41 5.97 -6.85
C LEU A 42 3.58 6.63 -7.57
N ARG A 43 3.62 6.56 -8.91
CA ARG A 43 4.70 7.12 -9.74
C ARG A 43 4.77 8.64 -9.62
N THR A 44 3.62 9.31 -9.61
CA THR A 44 3.53 10.75 -9.40
C THR A 44 3.93 11.13 -7.96
N ALA A 45 3.51 10.34 -6.96
CA ALA A 45 3.82 10.59 -5.56
C ALA A 45 5.33 10.46 -5.23
N VAL A 46 6.03 9.45 -5.79
CA VAL A 46 7.50 9.33 -5.64
C VAL A 46 8.28 10.33 -6.50
N ALA A 47 7.69 10.89 -7.56
CA ALA A 47 8.33 11.94 -8.34
C ALA A 47 8.48 13.26 -7.56
N PHE A 48 7.72 13.45 -6.46
CA PHE A 48 8.02 14.48 -5.48
C PHE A 48 9.35 14.17 -4.79
N SER A 49 10.36 15.00 -5.04
CA SER A 49 11.74 14.78 -4.63
C SER A 49 11.93 14.45 -3.13
N SER A 50 11.08 14.97 -2.25
CA SER A 50 11.12 14.69 -0.82
C SER A 50 10.64 13.28 -0.48
N HIS A 51 9.53 12.82 -1.09
CA HIS A 51 8.99 11.49 -0.84
C HIS A 51 9.85 10.40 -1.49
N GLY A 52 10.30 10.62 -2.72
CA GLY A 52 11.20 9.70 -3.43
C GLY A 52 12.49 9.44 -2.66
N ARG A 53 13.12 10.49 -2.13
CA ARG A 53 14.35 10.36 -1.33
C ARG A 53 14.13 9.64 -0.01
N ALA A 54 13.02 9.92 0.68
CA ALA A 54 12.70 9.23 1.93
C ALA A 54 12.40 7.74 1.70
N LEU A 55 11.80 7.39 0.57
CA LEU A 55 11.56 5.99 0.19
C LEU A 55 12.85 5.26 -0.12
N ASP A 56 13.74 5.88 -0.88
CA ASP A 56 15.06 5.32 -1.22
C ASP A 56 15.92 5.07 0.04
N ASP A 57 15.94 6.03 0.97
CA ASP A 57 16.69 5.93 2.22
C ASP A 57 16.11 4.85 3.15
N ALA A 58 14.78 4.79 3.27
CA ALA A 58 14.12 3.75 4.04
C ALA A 58 14.36 2.35 3.43
N PHE A 59 14.32 2.24 2.10
CA PHE A 59 14.57 0.97 1.42
C PHE A 59 16.01 0.50 1.62
N THR A 60 16.99 1.41 1.46
CA THR A 60 18.40 1.13 1.71
C THR A 60 18.65 0.69 3.16
N THR A 61 18.02 1.38 4.12
CA THR A 61 18.10 1.04 5.54
C THR A 61 17.55 -0.36 5.81
N SER A 62 16.35 -0.66 5.31
CA SER A 62 15.72 -1.98 5.49
C SER A 62 16.50 -3.12 4.83
N LEU A 63 17.19 -2.89 3.72
CA LEU A 63 18.06 -3.89 3.11
C LEU A 63 19.26 -4.21 4.01
N ASN A 64 19.92 -3.18 4.55
CA ASN A 64 21.04 -3.36 5.46
C ASN A 64 20.64 -4.09 6.74
N GLU A 65 19.47 -3.73 7.32
CA GLU A 65 18.91 -4.43 8.48
C GLU A 65 18.66 -5.90 8.18
N ARG A 66 18.06 -6.21 7.02
CA ARG A 66 17.80 -7.59 6.59
C ARG A 66 19.08 -8.41 6.45
N ASP A 67 20.14 -7.83 5.90
CA ASP A 67 21.43 -8.51 5.76
C ASP A 67 22.07 -8.82 7.13
N ALA A 68 21.80 -8.00 8.14
CA ALA A 68 22.27 -8.23 9.52
C ALA A 68 21.44 -9.26 10.30
N LEU A 69 20.25 -9.66 9.83
CA LEU A 69 19.38 -10.60 10.55
C LEU A 69 19.98 -12.01 10.61
N THR A 70 19.86 -12.64 11.78
CA THR A 70 20.09 -14.07 11.99
C THR A 70 19.00 -14.91 11.31
N GLN A 71 19.22 -16.23 11.21
CA GLN A 71 18.28 -17.13 10.54
C GLN A 71 16.90 -17.14 11.20
N ASP A 72 16.82 -17.18 12.53
CA ASP A 72 15.56 -17.14 13.27
C ASP A 72 14.80 -15.82 13.06
N GLU A 73 15.51 -14.70 13.06
CA GLU A 73 14.92 -13.39 12.81
C GLU A 73 14.39 -13.27 11.37
N ARG A 74 15.10 -13.84 10.39
CA ARG A 74 14.62 -13.92 9.01
C ARG A 74 13.34 -14.73 8.87
N ILE A 75 13.21 -15.84 9.59
CA ILE A 75 12.01 -16.68 9.59
C ILE A 75 10.81 -15.90 10.16
N GLU A 76 11.02 -15.17 11.27
CA GLU A 76 9.96 -14.35 11.86
C GLU A 76 9.57 -13.18 10.94
N TRP A 77 10.52 -12.53 10.30
CA TRP A 77 10.24 -11.49 9.31
C TRP A 77 9.44 -12.02 8.11
N GLU A 78 9.77 -13.20 7.59
CA GLU A 78 9.00 -13.82 6.50
C GLU A 78 7.58 -14.16 6.94
N ARG A 79 7.40 -14.64 8.19
CA ARG A 79 6.06 -14.87 8.76
C ARG A 79 5.25 -13.58 8.82
N GLN A 80 5.85 -12.48 9.30
CA GLN A 80 5.18 -11.17 9.37
C GLN A 80 4.85 -10.63 7.97
N ALA A 81 5.76 -10.80 7.01
CA ALA A 81 5.52 -10.44 5.62
C ALA A 81 4.35 -11.25 5.02
N GLN A 82 4.26 -12.54 5.34
CA GLN A 82 3.15 -13.38 4.89
C GLN A 82 1.82 -12.92 5.48
N GLN A 83 1.77 -12.60 6.78
CA GLN A 83 0.56 -12.05 7.40
C GLN A 83 0.11 -10.74 6.72
N LEU A 84 1.05 -9.89 6.33
CA LEU A 84 0.73 -8.65 5.60
C LEU A 84 0.18 -8.93 4.19
N ARG A 85 0.71 -9.93 3.48
CA ARG A 85 0.18 -10.38 2.18
C ARG A 85 -1.25 -10.90 2.31
N ASP A 86 -1.51 -11.71 3.34
CA ASP A 86 -2.83 -12.30 3.58
C ASP A 86 -3.87 -11.23 3.97
N ALA A 87 -3.48 -10.28 4.82
CA ALA A 87 -4.32 -9.13 5.17
C ALA A 87 -4.64 -8.24 3.96
N GLY A 88 -3.65 -8.02 3.08
CA GLY A 88 -3.85 -7.35 1.81
C GLY A 88 -4.85 -8.07 0.91
N ALA A 89 -4.74 -9.41 0.80
CA ALA A 89 -5.65 -10.21 0.00
C ALA A 89 -7.10 -10.13 0.50
N ALA A 90 -7.31 -10.15 1.82
CA ALA A 90 -8.63 -9.97 2.41
C ALA A 90 -9.25 -8.60 2.07
N LEU A 91 -8.45 -7.53 2.07
CA LEU A 91 -8.89 -6.18 1.70
C LEU A 91 -9.27 -6.02 0.22
N THR A 92 -8.78 -6.89 -0.67
CA THR A 92 -9.15 -6.89 -2.10
C THR A 92 -10.52 -7.52 -2.32
N VAL A 93 -10.85 -8.60 -1.59
CA VAL A 93 -12.16 -9.26 -1.69
C VAL A 93 -13.30 -8.30 -1.31
N GLU A 94 -13.08 -7.41 -0.34
CA GLU A 94 -14.09 -6.41 0.07
C GLU A 94 -14.27 -5.27 -0.95
N VAL A 95 -13.30 -5.03 -1.84
CA VAL A 95 -13.39 -3.99 -2.88
C VAL A 95 -14.12 -4.51 -4.11
N GLU A 96 -13.95 -5.79 -4.47
CA GLU A 96 -14.71 -6.41 -5.57
C GLU A 96 -16.21 -6.53 -5.23
N THR A 97 -16.59 -6.80 -3.98
CA THR A 97 -18.01 -6.87 -3.58
C THR A 97 -18.71 -5.51 -3.58
N LEU A 98 -17.98 -4.39 -3.50
CA LEU A 98 -18.55 -3.04 -3.60
C LEU A 98 -18.64 -2.52 -5.05
N GLY A 99 -17.88 -3.11 -5.98
CA GLY A 99 -17.85 -2.72 -7.39
C GLY A 99 -18.99 -3.29 -8.24
N ASP A 100 -19.65 -4.36 -7.78
CA ASP A 100 -20.71 -5.06 -8.53
C ASP A 100 -22.13 -4.53 -8.21
N ALA A 101 -22.28 -3.64 -7.23
CA ALA A 101 -23.60 -3.13 -6.81
C ALA A 101 -24.07 -1.85 -7.55
N THR A 102 -23.37 -1.39 -8.60
CA THR A 102 -23.74 -0.16 -9.33
C THR A 102 -24.18 -0.38 -10.78
N SER A 103 -24.40 -1.62 -11.22
CA SER A 103 -24.93 -1.94 -12.55
C SER A 103 -26.34 -2.53 -12.54
N GLU A 104 -27.25 -2.04 -11.68
CA GLU A 104 -28.69 -2.27 -11.86
C GLU A 104 -29.45 -0.95 -11.66
N GLY A 105 -29.58 -0.20 -12.75
CA GLY A 105 -30.22 1.11 -12.73
C GLY A 105 -30.55 1.63 -14.13
N ARG A 106 -31.19 0.81 -14.97
CA ARG A 106 -31.92 1.33 -16.15
C ARG A 106 -32.90 0.30 -16.75
N GLU A 107 -34.09 0.22 -16.17
CA GLU A 107 -35.32 -0.14 -16.89
C GLU A 107 -36.32 0.99 -16.59
N GLU A 108 -36.26 2.06 -17.38
CA GLU A 108 -37.23 2.37 -18.44
C GLU A 108 -38.66 2.56 -17.94
N TRP A 109 -39.00 3.81 -17.62
CA TRP A 109 -40.38 4.28 -17.62
C TRP A 109 -40.61 5.05 -18.91
N ARG A 110 -41.38 4.47 -19.83
CA ARG A 110 -42.13 5.19 -20.85
C ARG A 110 -43.43 4.48 -21.17
#